data_AF-A0A535ASH3-F1
#
_entry.id   AF-A0A535ASH3-F1
#
_cell.length_a   1.000
_cell.length_b   1.000
_cell.length_c   1.000
_cell.angle_alpha   90.00
_cell.angle_beta   90.00
_cell.angle_gamma   90.00
#
_symmetry.space_group_name_H-M   'P 1'
#
loop_
_entity.id
_entity.type
_entity.pdbx_description
1 polymer ?
#
loop_
_entity_poly.entity_id
_entity_poly.type
_entity_poly.pdbx_seq_one_letter_code
_entity_poly.pdbx_strand_id
1 'polypeptide(L)'
;MLTTRPELRGTFGMVSSTHWLASQTGMAILERGGNAIDAAVAAGLSVNSSSRTSAPGGDQQDQWSFIFYIAHAVFGLNLQEAIDAPMFHSSHFPSSFYADESHPGRLVPENRLEPETVRQLRDRGHDLVLDGSWSLGWLCVAGKDPKTGQLTAAANARGMQGYAVGR
;
A
#
# COMPACT_ATOMS: atom_id res chain seq x y z
N MET A 1 -9.02 0.85 15.51
CA MET A 1 -9.77 1.31 14.31
C MET A 1 -10.44 0.10 13.68
N LEU A 2 -11.57 0.23 12.96
CA LEU A 2 -12.13 -0.92 12.23
C LEU A 2 -11.27 -1.13 10.97
N THR A 3 -10.63 -2.29 10.82
CA THR A 3 -9.85 -2.63 9.63
C THR A 3 -10.72 -3.37 8.61
N THR A 4 -10.39 -3.23 7.34
CA THR A 4 -11.03 -3.96 6.23
C THR A 4 -10.73 -5.46 6.28
N ARG A 5 -9.56 -5.81 6.84
CA ARG A 5 -9.02 -7.18 6.96
C ARG A 5 -8.19 -7.31 8.25
N PRO A 6 -7.87 -8.53 8.72
CA PRO A 6 -6.91 -8.69 9.80
C PRO A 6 -5.46 -8.51 9.31
N GLU A 7 -4.59 -7.95 10.15
CA GLU A 7 -3.14 -8.13 10.01
C GLU A 7 -2.82 -9.62 10.21
N LEU A 8 -2.14 -10.24 9.25
CA LEU A 8 -1.73 -11.63 9.38
C LEU A 8 -0.50 -11.74 10.26
N ARG A 9 -0.45 -12.81 11.07
CA ARG A 9 0.67 -13.15 11.96
C ARG A 9 1.02 -14.62 11.82
N GLY A 10 2.31 -14.93 11.83
CA GLY A 10 2.84 -16.27 11.60
C GLY A 10 4.32 -16.38 11.89
N THR A 11 4.83 -17.61 11.95
CA THR A 11 6.21 -17.90 12.37
C THR A 11 7.04 -18.60 11.29
N PHE A 12 6.42 -19.02 10.19
CA PHE A 12 7.06 -19.71 9.09
C PHE A 12 7.39 -18.77 7.94
N GLY A 13 6.40 -18.06 7.40
CA GLY A 13 6.56 -17.25 6.19
C GLY A 13 5.40 -16.29 5.96
N MET A 14 5.69 -15.14 5.34
CA MET A 14 4.73 -14.09 5.03
C MET A 14 4.98 -13.53 3.64
N VAL A 15 3.93 -13.42 2.83
CA VAL A 15 3.97 -12.83 1.49
C VAL A 15 2.74 -11.94 1.30
N SER A 16 2.95 -10.73 0.77
CA SER A 16 1.86 -9.83 0.38
C SER A 16 2.12 -9.29 -1.01
N SER A 17 1.08 -9.24 -1.84
CA SER A 17 1.15 -8.65 -3.17
C SER A 17 -0.21 -8.10 -3.62
N THR A 18 -0.21 -7.36 -4.72
CA THR A 18 -1.42 -6.77 -5.31
C THR A 18 -2.34 -7.81 -5.95
N HIS A 19 -1.97 -9.10 -5.97
CA HIS A 19 -2.77 -10.17 -6.55
C HIS A 19 -2.63 -11.48 -5.76
N TRP A 20 -3.75 -12.09 -5.40
CA TRP A 20 -3.78 -13.31 -4.58
C TRP A 20 -2.95 -14.47 -5.15
N LEU A 21 -2.98 -14.72 -6.47
CA LEU A 21 -2.14 -15.76 -7.12
C LEU A 21 -0.64 -15.53 -6.91
N ALA A 22 -0.19 -14.28 -6.94
CA ALA A 22 1.20 -13.96 -6.70
C ALA A 22 1.59 -14.15 -5.24
N SER A 23 0.69 -13.78 -4.30
CA SER A 23 0.91 -14.05 -2.88
C SER A 23 1.00 -15.55 -2.59
N GLN A 24 0.10 -16.35 -3.18
CA GLN A 24 0.15 -17.82 -3.09
C GLN A 24 1.40 -18.40 -3.74
N THR A 25 1.83 -17.88 -4.89
CA THR A 25 3.03 -18.36 -5.58
C THR A 25 4.28 -18.12 -4.72
N GLY A 26 4.43 -16.93 -4.14
CA GLY A 26 5.53 -16.64 -3.22
C GLY A 26 5.49 -17.55 -1.99
N MET A 27 4.31 -17.76 -1.41
CA MET A 27 4.15 -18.65 -0.26
C MET A 27 4.53 -20.10 -0.60
N ALA A 28 4.13 -20.60 -1.77
CA ALA A 28 4.49 -21.94 -2.24
C ALA A 28 6.00 -22.13 -2.40
N ILE A 29 6.76 -21.08 -2.73
CA ILE A 29 8.23 -21.13 -2.76
C ILE A 29 8.82 -21.22 -1.36
N LEU A 30 8.29 -20.46 -0.39
CA LEU A 30 8.70 -20.61 1.01
C LEU A 30 8.43 -22.03 1.53
N GLU A 31 7.26 -22.59 1.21
CA GLU A 31 6.87 -23.96 1.58
C GLU A 31 7.77 -25.03 0.96
N ARG A 32 8.38 -24.76 -0.19
CA ARG A 32 9.36 -25.63 -0.86
C ARG A 32 10.79 -25.44 -0.36
N GLY A 33 11.01 -24.62 0.67
CA GLY A 33 12.32 -24.36 1.26
C GLY A 33 13.10 -23.21 0.62
N GLY A 34 12.47 -22.41 -0.24
CA GLY A 34 13.07 -21.19 -0.78
C GLY A 34 13.14 -20.09 0.27
N ASN A 35 14.04 -19.12 0.07
CA ASN A 35 14.19 -17.97 0.95
C ASN A 35 13.27 -16.80 0.53
N ALA A 36 13.32 -15.70 1.30
CA ALA A 36 12.49 -14.52 1.03
C ALA A 36 12.74 -13.87 -0.34
N ILE A 37 13.98 -13.93 -0.85
CA ILE A 37 14.32 -13.44 -2.20
C ILE A 37 13.69 -14.33 -3.27
N ASP A 38 13.79 -15.66 -3.12
CA ASP A 38 13.17 -16.61 -4.06
C ASP A 38 11.65 -16.40 -4.12
N ALA A 39 11.02 -16.22 -2.95
CA ALA A 39 9.59 -15.95 -2.85
C ALA A 39 9.20 -14.59 -3.48
N ALA A 40 10.01 -13.55 -3.27
CA ALA A 40 9.77 -12.23 -3.88
C ALA A 40 9.92 -12.27 -5.40
N VAL A 41 10.92 -12.96 -5.93
CA VAL A 41 11.13 -13.16 -7.38
C VAL A 41 9.95 -13.92 -7.98
N ALA A 42 9.53 -15.03 -7.36
CA ALA A 42 8.41 -15.82 -7.85
C ALA A 42 7.09 -15.05 -7.82
N ALA A 43 6.80 -14.33 -6.73
CA ALA A 43 5.63 -13.46 -6.65
C ALA A 43 5.69 -12.36 -7.73
N GLY A 44 6.85 -11.70 -7.91
CA GLY A 44 7.03 -10.65 -8.92
C GLY A 44 6.84 -11.13 -10.36
N LEU A 45 7.34 -12.32 -10.69
CA LEU A 45 7.11 -12.95 -12.00
C LEU A 45 5.63 -13.32 -12.21
N SER A 46 4.94 -13.81 -11.17
CA SER A 46 3.51 -14.10 -11.23
C SER A 46 2.62 -12.86 -11.34
N VAL A 47 3.03 -11.70 -10.79
CA VAL A 47 2.29 -10.44 -10.98
C VAL A 47 2.41 -9.94 -12.42
N ASN A 48 3.59 -10.08 -13.04
CA ASN A 48 3.82 -9.56 -14.39
C ASN A 48 3.04 -10.31 -15.49
N SER A 49 2.63 -11.56 -15.26
CA SER A 49 1.83 -12.33 -16.23
C SER A 49 0.35 -11.92 -16.26
N SER A 50 -0.16 -11.23 -15.22
CA SER A 50 -1.51 -10.67 -15.15
C SER A 50 -1.48 -9.14 -15.29
N SER A 51 -1.26 -8.62 -16.50
CA SER A 51 -1.55 -7.25 -16.96
C SER A 51 -1.56 -6.12 -15.89
N ARG A 52 -0.38 -5.68 -15.42
CA ARG A 52 0.00 -4.29 -14.99
C ARG A 52 1.37 -4.36 -14.31
N THR A 53 2.40 -3.90 -14.99
CA THR A 53 3.80 -3.95 -14.52
C THR A 53 4.05 -3.00 -13.35
N SER A 54 4.94 -3.44 -12.43
CA SER A 54 5.62 -2.70 -11.34
C SER A 54 4.78 -1.71 -10.53
N ALA A 55 4.37 -2.12 -9.31
CA ALA A 55 3.81 -1.26 -8.25
C ALA A 55 2.83 -0.16 -8.77
N PRO A 56 1.52 -0.39 -8.84
CA PRO A 56 0.61 0.64 -9.34
C PRO A 56 0.76 1.95 -8.53
N GLY A 57 0.97 3.07 -9.22
CA GLY A 57 1.03 4.38 -8.57
C GLY A 57 2.00 5.41 -9.15
N GLY A 58 2.95 5.04 -10.02
CA GLY A 58 3.88 6.02 -10.63
C GLY A 58 4.50 6.99 -9.61
N ASP A 59 4.34 8.30 -9.84
CA ASP A 59 4.82 9.36 -8.93
C ASP A 59 4.20 9.36 -7.52
N GLN A 60 3.12 8.60 -7.33
CA GLN A 60 2.45 8.47 -6.04
C GLN A 60 3.02 7.32 -5.19
N GLN A 61 3.82 6.41 -5.76
CA GLN A 61 4.35 5.23 -5.04
C GLN A 61 5.08 5.62 -3.75
N ASP A 62 6.04 6.53 -3.84
CA ASP A 62 6.85 6.95 -2.69
C ASP A 62 6.04 7.83 -1.72
N GLN A 63 5.09 8.61 -2.23
CA GLN A 63 4.19 9.42 -1.40
C GLN A 63 3.31 8.52 -0.52
N TRP A 64 2.66 7.51 -1.10
CA TRP A 64 1.82 6.57 -0.34
C TRP A 64 2.64 5.70 0.61
N SER A 65 3.82 5.26 0.19
CA SER A 65 4.72 4.50 1.05
C SER A 65 5.19 5.33 2.25
N PHE A 66 5.47 6.62 2.04
CA PHE A 66 5.84 7.53 3.11
C PHE A 66 4.68 7.80 4.07
N ILE A 67 3.46 8.04 3.57
CA ILE A 67 2.27 8.21 4.41
C ILE A 67 2.01 6.96 5.25
N PHE A 68 2.10 5.78 4.65
CA PHE A 68 2.03 4.50 5.36
C PHE A 68 3.09 4.39 6.45
N TYR A 69 4.34 4.72 6.13
CA TYR A 69 5.43 4.68 7.11
C TYR A 69 5.16 5.62 8.29
N ILE A 70 4.69 6.84 8.05
CA ILE A 70 4.30 7.77 9.13
C ILE A 70 3.15 7.20 9.97
N ALA A 71 2.12 6.65 9.34
CA ALA A 71 0.99 6.02 10.03
C ALA A 71 1.45 4.87 10.95
N HIS A 72 2.37 4.03 10.47
CA HIS A 72 2.87 2.89 11.24
C HIS A 72 3.90 3.31 12.30
N ALA A 73 4.96 4.01 11.89
CA ALA A 73 6.12 4.30 12.73
C ALA A 73 5.91 5.46 13.71
N VAL A 74 5.09 6.46 13.34
CA VAL A 74 4.85 7.65 14.18
C VAL A 74 3.54 7.54 14.94
N PHE A 75 2.46 7.12 14.28
CA PHE A 75 1.14 7.01 14.91
C PHE A 75 0.85 5.64 15.53
N GLY A 76 1.76 4.68 15.37
CA GLY A 76 1.67 3.37 16.02
C GLY A 76 0.54 2.48 15.49
N LEU A 77 0.00 2.76 14.31
CA LEU A 77 -1.00 1.91 13.68
C LEU A 77 -0.37 0.56 13.29
N ASN A 78 -1.13 -0.52 13.40
CA ASN A 78 -0.67 -1.81 12.86
C ASN A 78 -0.59 -1.77 11.32
N LEU A 79 -0.01 -2.79 10.67
CA LEU A 79 0.23 -2.75 9.23
C LEU A 79 -1.08 -2.56 8.44
N GLN A 80 -2.16 -3.22 8.85
CA GLN A 80 -3.44 -3.12 8.15
C GLN A 80 -4.17 -1.80 8.45
N GLU A 81 -4.14 -1.32 9.70
CA GLU A 81 -4.68 0.00 10.05
C GLU A 81 -3.97 1.13 9.28
N ALA A 82 -2.64 1.04 9.12
CA ALA A 82 -1.86 2.01 8.36
C ALA A 82 -2.18 1.98 6.86
N ILE A 83 -2.39 0.78 6.27
CA ILE A 83 -2.83 0.63 4.88
C ILE A 83 -4.27 1.14 4.68
N ASP A 84 -5.14 0.90 5.65
CA ASP A 84 -6.55 1.28 5.62
C ASP A 84 -6.79 2.74 5.97
N ALA A 85 -5.78 3.48 6.44
CA ALA A 85 -5.88 4.92 6.67
C ALA A 85 -6.15 5.68 5.35
N PRO A 86 -6.91 6.80 5.39
CA PRO A 86 -7.10 7.66 4.22
C PRO A 86 -5.78 8.08 3.60
N MET A 87 -5.64 7.84 2.30
CA MET A 87 -4.44 8.19 1.54
C MET A 87 -4.63 9.52 0.80
N PHE A 88 -3.52 10.15 0.47
CA PHE A 88 -3.48 11.33 -0.38
C PHE A 88 -2.16 11.39 -1.15
N HIS A 89 -2.09 12.25 -2.16
CA HIS A 89 -0.84 12.59 -2.84
C HIS A 89 -0.93 14.01 -3.41
N SER A 90 0.21 14.62 -3.73
CA SER A 90 0.27 15.89 -4.44
C SER A 90 0.64 15.68 -5.90
N SER A 91 0.06 16.51 -6.77
CA SER A 91 0.43 16.67 -8.18
C SER A 91 1.03 18.06 -8.46
N HIS A 92 1.66 18.66 -7.44
CA HIS A 92 2.32 19.98 -7.53
C HIS A 92 3.50 19.98 -8.52
N PHE A 93 4.13 18.85 -8.76
CA PHE A 93 5.33 18.71 -9.59
C PHE A 93 4.99 18.08 -10.95
N PRO A 94 5.86 18.25 -11.98
CA PRO A 94 5.66 17.63 -13.28
C PRO A 94 5.57 16.10 -13.17
N SER A 95 4.52 15.53 -13.75
CA SER A 95 4.32 14.09 -13.87
C SER A 95 5.50 13.43 -14.59
N SER A 96 5.91 12.23 -14.14
CA SER A 96 6.89 11.39 -14.84
C SER A 96 6.30 10.72 -16.10
N PHE A 97 4.98 10.76 -16.28
CA PHE A 97 4.31 10.26 -17.47
C PHE A 97 4.04 11.36 -18.48
N TYR A 98 4.11 10.99 -19.75
CA TYR A 98 3.99 11.89 -20.89
C TYR A 98 2.76 12.82 -20.81
N ALA A 99 3.01 14.00 -21.39
CA ALA A 99 2.43 15.32 -21.25
C ALA A 99 2.94 16.13 -20.04
N ASP A 100 3.68 15.49 -19.11
CA ASP A 100 4.44 16.13 -18.01
C ASP A 100 3.61 17.14 -17.20
N GLU A 101 2.30 16.87 -17.08
CA GLU A 101 1.36 17.80 -16.45
C GLU A 101 1.73 18.07 -14.99
N SER A 102 1.51 19.31 -14.55
CA SER A 102 1.71 19.77 -13.19
C SER A 102 0.53 20.63 -12.75
N HIS A 103 0.09 20.43 -11.51
CA HIS A 103 -0.99 21.19 -10.89
C HIS A 103 -0.51 21.80 -9.57
N PRO A 104 0.11 23.00 -9.62
CA PRO A 104 0.61 23.68 -8.43
C PRO A 104 -0.46 23.84 -7.35
N GLY A 105 -0.11 23.44 -6.13
CA GLY A 105 -0.98 23.51 -4.95
C GLY A 105 -2.00 22.37 -4.84
N ARG A 106 -2.06 21.46 -5.83
CA ARG A 106 -3.02 20.36 -5.84
C ARG A 106 -2.66 19.24 -4.89
N LEU A 107 -3.65 18.84 -4.10
CA LEU A 107 -3.64 17.66 -3.25
C LEU A 107 -4.86 16.81 -3.59
N VAL A 108 -4.65 15.51 -3.74
CA VAL A 108 -5.68 14.53 -4.10
C VAL A 108 -5.85 13.55 -2.94
N PRO A 109 -6.76 13.82 -2.00
CA PRO A 109 -7.08 12.89 -0.92
C PRO A 109 -8.29 12.00 -1.24
N GLU A 110 -8.38 10.84 -0.59
CA GLU A 110 -9.62 10.07 -0.56
C GLU A 110 -10.76 10.87 0.12
N ASN A 111 -11.99 10.76 -0.40
CA ASN A 111 -13.16 11.51 0.08
C ASN A 111 -13.66 11.12 1.49
N ARG A 112 -12.91 10.27 2.19
CA ARG A 112 -13.16 9.82 3.56
C ARG A 112 -12.25 10.47 4.58
N LEU A 113 -11.48 11.49 4.17
CA LEU A 113 -10.95 12.48 5.10
C LEU A 113 -12.08 13.19 5.82
N GLU A 114 -11.85 13.52 7.09
CA GLU A 114 -12.79 14.31 7.88
C GLU A 114 -13.13 15.64 7.18
N PRO A 115 -14.42 16.02 7.09
CA PRO A 115 -14.84 17.25 6.42
C PRO A 115 -14.15 18.51 6.98
N GLU A 116 -13.86 18.51 8.27
CA GLU A 116 -13.12 19.59 8.93
C GLU A 116 -11.69 19.71 8.41
N THR A 117 -10.99 18.58 8.21
CA THR A 117 -9.64 18.54 7.63
C THR A 117 -9.65 19.06 6.20
N VAL A 118 -10.67 18.68 5.40
CA VAL A 118 -10.84 19.17 4.02
C VAL A 118 -11.02 20.70 4.00
N ARG A 119 -11.87 21.24 4.88
CA ARG A 119 -12.06 22.69 5.03
C ARG A 119 -10.76 23.38 5.40
N GLN A 120 -10.08 22.88 6.41
CA GLN A 120 -8.82 23.42 6.91
C GLN A 120 -7.68 23.42 5.88
N LEU A 121 -7.63 22.43 4.99
CA LEU A 121 -6.66 22.40 3.89
C LEU A 121 -7.01 23.43 2.81
N ARG A 122 -8.31 23.60 2.48
CA ARG A 122 -8.76 24.64 1.55
C ARG A 122 -8.48 26.04 2.08
N ASP A 123 -8.73 26.28 3.37
CA ASP A 123 -8.45 27.58 4.02
C ASP A 123 -6.95 27.93 4.01
N ARG A 124 -6.08 26.91 3.93
CA ARG A 124 -4.62 27.07 3.77
C ARG A 124 -4.18 27.23 2.31
N GLY A 125 -5.11 27.25 1.35
CA GLY A 125 -4.84 27.49 -0.07
C GLY A 125 -4.60 26.24 -0.92
N HIS A 126 -4.88 25.04 -0.42
CA HIS A 126 -4.74 23.82 -1.22
C HIS A 126 -5.88 23.66 -2.24
N ASP A 127 -5.52 23.33 -3.48
CA ASP A 127 -6.46 22.87 -4.50
C ASP A 127 -6.79 21.39 -4.23
N LEU A 128 -7.97 21.11 -3.68
CA LEU A 128 -8.37 19.74 -3.32
C LEU A 128 -9.25 19.10 -4.38
N VAL A 129 -8.77 17.98 -4.93
CA VAL A 129 -9.56 17.07 -5.77
C VAL A 129 -9.82 15.80 -4.98
N LEU A 130 -11.06 15.62 -4.49
CA LEU A 130 -11.40 14.44 -3.70
C LEU A 130 -11.58 13.22 -4.61
N ASP A 131 -10.82 12.16 -4.34
CA ASP A 131 -10.93 10.88 -5.02
C ASP A 131 -11.88 9.93 -4.26
N GLY A 132 -12.23 8.79 -4.84
CA GLY A 132 -13.09 7.78 -4.23
C GLY A 132 -12.61 7.30 -2.85
N SER A 133 -13.53 6.75 -2.06
CA SER A 133 -13.27 6.39 -0.65
C SER A 133 -12.21 5.31 -0.45
N TRP A 134 -11.80 4.61 -1.50
CA TRP A 134 -10.88 3.46 -1.44
C TRP A 134 -10.12 3.33 -2.77
N SER A 135 -9.61 4.44 -3.32
CA SER A 135 -8.99 4.48 -4.64
C SER A 135 -7.47 4.66 -4.62
N LEU A 136 -6.90 5.16 -3.51
CA LEU A 136 -5.48 5.58 -3.45
C LEU A 136 -4.64 4.67 -2.53
N GLY A 137 -3.43 4.29 -2.94
CA GLY A 137 -2.53 3.50 -2.07
C GLY A 137 -2.70 1.99 -2.20
N TRP A 138 -2.05 1.43 -3.21
CA TRP A 138 -2.03 -0.01 -3.54
C TRP A 138 -0.90 -0.75 -2.82
N LEU A 139 -0.84 -0.58 -1.51
CA LEU A 139 0.25 -1.05 -0.66
C LEU A 139 0.18 -2.55 -0.38
N CYS A 140 1.35 -3.18 -0.25
CA CYS A 140 1.54 -4.57 0.17
C CYS A 140 2.76 -4.61 1.07
N VAL A 141 2.62 -5.13 2.29
CA VAL A 141 3.67 -5.05 3.30
C VAL A 141 3.80 -6.38 4.01
N ALA A 142 5.03 -6.88 4.12
CA ALA A 142 5.41 -7.97 5.00
C ALA A 142 6.59 -7.52 5.86
N GLY A 143 6.61 -7.94 7.11
CA GLY A 143 7.60 -7.53 8.09
C GLY A 143 7.93 -8.63 9.08
N LYS A 144 9.02 -8.43 9.82
CA LYS A 144 9.47 -9.29 10.90
C LYS A 144 9.81 -8.42 12.10
N ASP A 145 9.22 -8.71 13.24
CA ASP A 145 9.64 -8.12 14.50
C ASP A 145 11.06 -8.63 14.84
N PRO A 146 12.08 -7.76 14.94
CA PRO A 146 13.45 -8.18 15.20
C PRO A 146 13.65 -8.73 16.61
N LYS A 147 12.77 -8.42 17.58
CA LYS A 147 12.88 -8.88 18.96
C LYS A 147 12.25 -10.25 19.15
N THR A 148 11.04 -10.44 18.62
CA THR A 148 10.27 -11.68 18.80
C THR A 148 10.45 -12.66 17.66
N GLY A 149 10.92 -12.19 16.50
CA GLY A 149 10.96 -12.96 15.26
C GLY A 149 9.59 -13.15 14.60
N GLN A 150 8.52 -12.60 15.17
CA GLN A 150 7.16 -12.72 14.65
C GLN A 150 7.08 -12.12 13.25
N LEU A 151 6.52 -12.87 12.30
CA LEU A 151 6.24 -12.38 10.96
C LEU A 151 4.83 -11.79 10.89
N THR A 152 4.69 -10.69 10.17
CA THR A 152 3.44 -9.98 9.94
C THR A 152 3.26 -9.65 8.46
N ALA A 153 2.04 -9.66 7.94
CA ALA A 153 1.73 -9.16 6.61
C ALA A 153 0.35 -8.51 6.52
N ALA A 154 0.25 -7.51 5.65
CA ALA A 154 -0.99 -6.79 5.36
C ALA A 154 -1.00 -6.35 3.88
N ALA A 155 -2.20 -6.30 3.30
CA ALA A 155 -2.39 -5.93 1.90
C ALA A 155 -3.56 -4.96 1.76
N ASN A 156 -3.46 -4.05 0.80
CA ASN A 156 -4.55 -3.14 0.49
C ASN A 156 -5.83 -3.90 0.07
N ALA A 157 -6.98 -3.41 0.53
CA ALA A 157 -8.30 -3.92 0.12
C ALA A 157 -8.86 -3.18 -1.11
N ARG A 158 -8.20 -2.13 -1.58
CA ARG A 158 -8.63 -1.29 -2.70
C ARG A 158 -8.66 -2.11 -3.99
N GLY A 159 -9.75 -1.96 -4.75
CA GLY A 159 -9.99 -2.78 -5.95
C GLY A 159 -10.21 -4.28 -5.69
N MET A 160 -10.23 -4.73 -4.43
CA MET A 160 -10.44 -6.14 -4.02
C MET A 160 -9.44 -7.15 -4.62
N GLN A 161 -8.21 -6.71 -4.93
CA GLN A 161 -7.19 -7.56 -5.58
C GLN A 161 -6.01 -7.92 -4.67
N GLY A 162 -5.52 -6.95 -3.90
CA GLY A 162 -4.39 -7.15 -2.99
C GLY A 162 -4.68 -8.25 -1.97
N TYR A 163 -3.68 -9.05 -1.62
CA TYR A 163 -3.84 -10.12 -0.63
C TYR A 163 -2.53 -10.37 0.14
N ALA A 164 -2.66 -10.92 1.34
CA ALA A 164 -1.55 -11.40 2.15
C ALA A 164 -1.78 -12.88 2.48
N VAL A 165 -0.71 -13.66 2.52
CA VAL A 165 -0.72 -15.08 2.87
C VAL A 165 0.45 -15.33 3.82
N GLY A 166 0.23 -16.13 4.86
CA GLY A 166 1.31 -16.55 5.75
C GLY A 166 0.91 -17.61 6.76
N ARG A 167 1.93 -18.14 7.44
CA ARG A 167 1.86 -19.22 8.44
C ARG A 167 2.94 -19.00 9.49
#